data_AF-A0A6G0JVU5-F1
#
_entry.id   AF-A0A6G0JVU5-F1
#
_cell.length_a   1.000
_cell.length_b   1.000
_cell.length_c   1.000
_cell.angle_alpha   90.00
_cell.angle_beta   90.00
_cell.angle_gamma   90.00
#
_symmetry.space_group_name_H-M   'P 1'
#
loop_
_entity.id
_entity.type
_entity.pdbx_description
1 polymer ?
#
loop_
_entity_poly.entity_id
_entity_poly.type
_entity_poly.pdbx_seq_one_letter_code
_entity_poly.pdbx_strand_id
1 'polypeptide(L)'
;MAGCTIFSALDMVDGYYQLLMRESDIPLRAVHTPSGMLWEWLVMPQGLSNAPATFNRLVTQLFWPMRQFVQTYFDVIFVHSRASEEKTTVEAHLGHLREVLLCMRENRLYANINKCIFGAEEIPFLGCFLGKDGVRADPEKVCAIARWPVPVSQKDLRKWLGLANYLHKYSANYAEMARPLTNLLERKMPCGPGPLSLNRLLKLSRAAFRALRSWRYPARGVLSAWYAMHPTLPLAVPWCGWMPKAGKG
;
A
#
# COMPACT_ATOMS: atom_id res chain seq x y z
N MET A 1 -7.62 -8.59 -11.74
CA MET A 1 -8.63 -7.85 -10.95
C MET A 1 -9.60 -6.97 -11.77
N ALA A 2 -9.31 -6.57 -13.02
CA ALA A 2 -10.25 -5.73 -13.79
C ALA A 2 -11.58 -6.46 -14.07
N GLY A 3 -12.71 -5.78 -13.86
CA GLY A 3 -14.06 -6.34 -14.04
C GLY A 3 -14.56 -7.21 -12.87
N CYS A 4 -13.81 -7.29 -11.76
CA CYS A 4 -14.28 -7.89 -10.52
C CYS A 4 -15.10 -6.88 -9.73
N THR A 5 -16.15 -7.34 -9.06
CA THR A 5 -17.09 -6.48 -8.33
C THR A 5 -17.06 -6.72 -6.83
N ILE A 6 -16.55 -7.86 -6.39
CA ILE A 6 -16.43 -8.23 -4.97
C ILE A 6 -14.98 -8.63 -4.67
N PHE A 7 -14.48 -8.11 -3.55
CA PHE A 7 -13.12 -8.28 -3.07
C PHE A 7 -13.09 -8.68 -1.60
N SER A 8 -12.09 -9.47 -1.24
CA SER A 8 -11.71 -9.74 0.15
C SER A 8 -10.21 -9.54 0.31
N ALA A 9 -9.78 -9.12 1.49
CA ALA A 9 -8.38 -8.99 1.88
C ALA A 9 -8.18 -9.75 3.19
N LEU A 10 -7.29 -10.74 3.18
CA LEU A 10 -6.95 -11.55 4.34
C LEU A 10 -5.54 -11.16 4.79
N ASP A 11 -5.43 -10.57 5.98
CA ASP A 11 -4.18 -10.10 6.57
C ASP A 11 -3.63 -11.19 7.49
N MET A 12 -2.40 -11.67 7.25
CA MET A 12 -1.80 -12.74 8.06
C MET A 12 -1.32 -12.22 9.41
N VAL A 13 -1.58 -12.98 10.49
CA VAL A 13 -1.11 -12.66 11.85
C VAL A 13 0.42 -12.76 11.87
N ASP A 14 1.13 -11.66 12.09
CA ASP A 14 2.57 -11.74 12.37
C ASP A 14 3.34 -12.56 11.31
N GLY A 15 3.04 -12.34 10.02
CA GLY A 15 3.34 -13.27 8.92
C GLY A 15 4.72 -13.93 8.94
N TYR A 16 5.80 -13.17 9.19
CA TYR A 16 7.15 -13.75 9.25
C TYR A 16 7.29 -14.84 10.33
N TYR A 17 6.70 -14.64 11.50
CA TYR A 17 6.77 -15.61 12.60
C TYR A 17 6.00 -16.91 12.30
N GLN A 18 5.23 -16.98 11.22
CA GLN A 18 4.60 -18.21 10.75
C GLN A 18 5.54 -19.09 9.91
N LEU A 19 6.67 -18.55 9.41
CA LEU A 19 7.62 -19.31 8.60
C LEU A 19 8.68 -19.94 9.48
N LEU A 20 8.76 -21.27 9.43
CA LEU A 20 9.81 -22.02 10.09
C LEU A 20 11.18 -21.68 9.51
N MET A 21 12.14 -21.73 10.42
CA MET A 21 13.52 -21.61 10.04
C MET A 21 14.11 -22.89 9.47
N ARG A 22 15.03 -22.72 8.52
CA ARG A 22 15.92 -23.81 8.14
C ARG A 22 16.81 -24.12 9.33
N GLU A 23 16.89 -25.39 9.73
CA GLU A 23 17.63 -25.82 10.92
C GLU A 23 19.09 -25.34 10.93
N SER A 24 19.77 -25.38 9.78
CA SER A 24 21.15 -24.91 9.65
C SER A 24 21.34 -23.42 9.95
N ASP A 25 20.28 -22.62 9.81
CA ASP A 25 20.35 -21.17 9.88
C ASP A 25 19.83 -20.66 11.25
N ILE A 26 19.27 -21.54 12.10
CA ILE A 26 18.75 -21.20 13.44
C ILE A 26 19.83 -20.57 14.32
N PRO A 27 21.07 -21.13 14.42
CA PRO A 27 22.11 -20.56 15.27
C PRO A 27 22.58 -19.16 14.83
N LEU A 28 22.41 -18.83 13.54
CA LEU A 28 22.76 -17.51 13.00
C LEU A 28 21.82 -16.40 13.49
N ARG A 29 20.71 -16.76 14.12
CA ARG A 29 19.71 -15.84 14.64
C ARG A 29 19.68 -15.82 16.16
N ALA A 30 20.75 -16.27 16.79
CA ALA A 30 20.88 -16.18 18.23
C ALA A 30 20.85 -14.71 18.69
N VAL A 31 20.05 -14.41 19.70
CA VAL A 31 19.94 -13.11 20.34
C VAL A 31 20.26 -13.25 21.82
N HIS A 32 20.98 -12.27 22.35
CA HIS A 32 21.34 -12.22 23.77
C HIS A 32 20.37 -11.31 24.52
N THR A 33 19.84 -11.80 25.64
CA THR A 33 18.97 -11.01 26.52
C THR A 33 19.78 -10.33 27.63
N PRO A 34 19.31 -9.22 28.21
CA PRO A 34 20.01 -8.57 29.34
C PRO A 34 20.25 -9.48 30.55
N SER A 35 19.53 -10.59 30.66
CA SER A 35 19.70 -11.62 31.70
C SER A 35 20.92 -12.54 31.49
N GLY A 36 21.67 -12.40 30.39
CA GLY A 36 22.81 -13.27 30.10
C GLY A 36 22.46 -14.53 29.28
N MET A 37 21.19 -14.70 28.89
CA MET A 37 20.73 -15.90 28.18
C MET A 37 20.79 -15.71 26.66
N LEU A 38 21.19 -16.77 25.97
CA LEU A 38 21.16 -16.85 24.51
C LEU A 38 19.88 -17.56 24.05
N TRP A 39 19.14 -16.93 23.15
CA TRP A 39 17.90 -17.47 22.58
C TRP A 39 18.02 -17.54 21.07
N GLU A 40 17.49 -18.59 20.46
CA GLU A 40 17.49 -18.77 19.01
C GLU A 40 16.07 -18.72 18.45
N TRP A 41 15.92 -18.10 17.28
CA TRP A 41 14.62 -18.03 16.61
C TRP A 41 14.37 -19.28 15.75
N LEU A 42 13.36 -20.07 16.13
CA LEU A 42 12.89 -21.23 15.36
C LEU A 42 11.99 -20.86 14.17
N VAL A 43 11.49 -19.62 14.16
CA VAL A 43 10.69 -19.04 13.09
C VAL A 43 11.40 -17.82 12.52
N MET A 44 10.91 -17.25 11.43
CA MET A 44 11.53 -16.07 10.84
C MET A 44 11.27 -14.81 11.67
N PRO A 45 12.27 -14.26 12.39
CA PRO A 45 12.09 -13.03 13.12
C PRO A 45 12.04 -11.84 12.16
N GLN A 46 11.44 -10.77 12.64
CA GLN A 46 11.52 -9.47 12.00
C GLN A 46 12.97 -8.94 11.99
N GLY A 47 13.26 -8.06 11.03
CA GLY A 47 14.56 -7.38 10.93
C GLY A 47 15.59 -8.05 10.01
N LEU A 48 15.33 -9.27 9.54
CA LEU A 48 16.21 -9.92 8.56
C LEU A 48 16.05 -9.30 7.17
N SER A 49 17.17 -8.99 6.53
CA SER A 49 17.18 -8.30 5.24
C SER A 49 16.40 -9.03 4.15
N ASN A 50 16.43 -10.37 4.15
CA ASN A 50 15.77 -11.21 3.14
C ASN A 50 14.43 -11.80 3.59
N ALA A 51 13.95 -11.48 4.79
CA ALA A 51 12.66 -11.99 5.26
C ALA A 51 11.49 -11.61 4.33
N PRO A 52 11.34 -10.34 3.88
CA PRO A 52 10.23 -9.95 3.02
C PRO A 52 10.23 -10.71 1.68
N ALA A 53 11.39 -10.87 1.05
CA ALA A 53 11.53 -11.56 -0.22
C ALA A 53 11.23 -13.06 -0.10
N THR A 54 11.74 -13.69 0.96
CA THR A 54 11.51 -15.12 1.23
C THR A 54 10.04 -15.40 1.49
N PHE A 55 9.41 -14.57 2.32
CA PHE A 55 7.99 -14.65 2.65
C PHE A 55 7.11 -14.47 1.41
N ASN A 56 7.35 -13.41 0.64
CA ASN A 56 6.58 -13.13 -0.56
C ASN A 56 6.69 -14.25 -1.60
N ARG A 57 7.89 -14.84 -1.76
CA ARG A 57 8.10 -16.00 -2.64
C ARG A 57 7.25 -17.20 -2.21
N LEU A 58 7.27 -17.54 -0.93
CA LEU A 58 6.50 -18.67 -0.38
C LEU A 58 5.00 -18.47 -0.60
N VAL A 59 4.46 -17.32 -0.18
CA VAL A 59 3.03 -17.03 -0.28
C VAL A 59 2.59 -16.99 -1.75
N THR A 60 3.40 -16.40 -2.63
CA THR A 60 3.11 -16.36 -4.08
C THR A 60 3.06 -17.77 -4.67
N GLN A 61 4.01 -18.65 -4.33
CA GLN A 61 4.03 -20.03 -4.82
C GLN A 61 2.85 -20.84 -4.32
N LEU A 62 2.50 -20.69 -3.04
CA LEU A 62 1.40 -21.41 -2.39
C LEU A 62 0.04 -21.08 -3.02
N PHE A 63 -0.21 -19.80 -3.35
CA PHE A 63 -1.44 -19.36 -4.01
C PHE A 63 -1.37 -19.32 -5.55
N TRP A 64 -0.23 -19.67 -6.16
CA TRP A 64 -0.04 -19.68 -7.61
C TRP A 64 -1.08 -20.51 -8.38
N PRO A 65 -1.54 -21.69 -7.89
CA PRO A 65 -2.59 -22.45 -8.55
C PRO A 65 -3.90 -21.66 -8.68
N MET A 66 -4.17 -20.74 -7.75
CA MET A 66 -5.38 -19.90 -7.69
C MET A 66 -5.16 -18.47 -8.20
N ARG A 67 -4.05 -18.20 -8.90
CA ARG A 67 -3.66 -16.84 -9.38
C ARG A 67 -4.70 -16.12 -10.26
N GLN A 68 -5.69 -16.86 -10.76
CA GLN A 68 -6.79 -16.32 -11.56
C GLN A 68 -7.76 -15.47 -10.74
N PHE A 69 -7.90 -15.75 -9.43
CA PHE A 69 -8.78 -15.03 -8.51
C PHE A 69 -8.08 -14.61 -7.20
N VAL A 70 -6.84 -15.04 -6.98
CA VAL A 70 -6.00 -14.66 -5.83
C VAL A 70 -4.80 -13.82 -6.28
N GLN A 71 -4.52 -12.78 -5.53
CA GLN A 71 -3.32 -11.96 -5.67
C GLN A 71 -2.69 -11.75 -4.30
N THR A 72 -1.39 -11.98 -4.18
CA THR A 72 -0.68 -11.88 -2.91
C THR A 72 0.27 -10.69 -2.94
N TYR A 73 0.41 -10.02 -1.79
CA TYR A 73 1.45 -9.02 -1.59
C TYR A 73 1.88 -9.01 -0.14
N PHE A 74 3.11 -9.47 0.11
CA PHE A 74 3.62 -9.73 1.47
C PHE A 74 2.57 -10.45 2.32
N ASP A 75 2.15 -9.84 3.42
CA ASP A 75 1.28 -10.37 4.47
C ASP A 75 -0.20 -10.40 4.10
N VAL A 76 -0.59 -9.82 2.96
CA VAL A 76 -1.99 -9.73 2.56
C VAL A 76 -2.30 -10.60 1.34
N ILE A 77 -3.34 -11.42 1.46
CA ILE A 77 -3.93 -12.23 0.39
C ILE A 77 -5.20 -11.55 -0.08
N PHE A 78 -5.22 -11.11 -1.32
CA PHE A 78 -6.37 -10.49 -1.96
C PHE A 78 -7.12 -11.52 -2.78
N VAL A 79 -8.42 -11.64 -2.54
CA VAL A 79 -9.33 -12.49 -3.30
C VAL A 79 -10.28 -11.60 -4.06
N HIS A 80 -10.39 -11.80 -5.37
CA HIS A 80 -11.28 -11.01 -6.22
C HIS A 80 -12.17 -11.92 -7.03
N SER A 81 -13.42 -11.52 -7.25
CA SER A 81 -14.38 -12.35 -7.97
C SER A 81 -15.26 -11.54 -8.90
N ARG A 82 -15.71 -12.22 -9.96
CA ARG A 82 -16.65 -11.71 -10.96
C ARG A 82 -17.75 -12.75 -11.14
N ALA A 83 -18.92 -12.30 -11.58
CA ALA A 83 -19.99 -13.20 -11.98
C ALA A 83 -19.50 -14.14 -13.10
N SER A 84 -20.08 -15.34 -13.12
CA SER A 84 -19.95 -16.30 -14.21
C SER A 84 -21.35 -16.63 -14.74
N GLU A 85 -21.46 -17.26 -15.90
CA GLU A 85 -22.76 -17.59 -16.52
C GLU A 85 -23.65 -18.45 -15.61
N GLU A 86 -23.05 -19.25 -14.72
CA GLU A 86 -23.75 -20.20 -13.86
C GLU A 86 -23.91 -19.74 -12.40
N LYS A 87 -23.17 -18.71 -11.95
CA LYS A 87 -23.12 -18.31 -10.54
C LYS A 87 -23.12 -16.80 -10.38
N THR A 88 -23.87 -16.34 -9.38
CA THR A 88 -23.80 -14.95 -8.93
C THR A 88 -22.38 -14.63 -8.44
N THR A 89 -22.00 -13.35 -8.46
CA THR A 89 -20.68 -12.92 -7.98
C THR A 89 -20.43 -13.37 -6.53
N VAL A 90 -21.45 -13.34 -5.68
CA VAL A 90 -21.35 -13.72 -4.27
C VAL A 90 -21.05 -15.21 -4.13
N GLU A 91 -21.78 -16.07 -4.85
CA GLU A 91 -21.55 -17.53 -4.82
C GLU A 91 -20.17 -17.90 -5.35
N ALA A 92 -19.73 -17.27 -6.45
CA ALA A 92 -18.38 -17.43 -6.96
C ALA A 92 -17.33 -17.01 -5.91
N HIS A 93 -17.55 -15.88 -5.22
CA HIS A 93 -16.65 -15.37 -4.21
C HIS A 93 -16.56 -16.29 -2.97
N LEU A 94 -17.67 -16.84 -2.52
CA LEU A 94 -17.70 -17.81 -1.42
C LEU A 94 -16.92 -19.08 -1.79
N GLY A 95 -17.04 -19.57 -3.03
CA GLY A 95 -16.25 -20.68 -3.55
C GLY A 95 -14.74 -20.39 -3.50
N HIS A 96 -14.32 -19.23 -4.03
CA HIS A 96 -12.93 -18.81 -4.00
C HIS A 96 -12.38 -18.64 -2.58
N LEU A 97 -13.15 -18.02 -1.67
CA LEU A 97 -12.77 -17.89 -0.26
C LEU A 97 -12.60 -19.27 0.39
N ARG A 98 -13.47 -20.23 0.08
CA ARG A 98 -13.36 -21.60 0.61
C ARG A 98 -12.05 -22.25 0.16
N GLU A 99 -11.69 -22.15 -1.11
CA GLU A 99 -10.43 -22.69 -1.63
C GLU A 99 -9.20 -22.04 -0.96
N VAL A 100 -9.23 -20.71 -0.83
CA VAL A 100 -8.15 -19.96 -0.16
C VAL A 100 -8.00 -20.36 1.30
N LEU A 101 -9.11 -20.43 2.06
CA LEU A 101 -9.09 -20.79 3.48
C LEU A 101 -8.69 -22.25 3.72
N LEU A 102 -9.04 -23.16 2.81
CA LEU A 102 -8.57 -24.55 2.85
C LEU A 102 -7.05 -24.61 2.63
N CYS A 103 -6.54 -23.91 1.62
CA CYS A 103 -5.11 -23.83 1.36
C CYS A 103 -4.33 -23.22 2.54
N MET A 104 -4.86 -22.16 3.16
CA MET A 104 -4.30 -21.60 4.40
C MET A 104 -4.29 -22.62 5.54
N ARG A 105 -5.39 -23.35 5.74
CA ARG A 105 -5.51 -24.38 6.78
C ARG A 105 -4.49 -25.50 6.60
N GLU A 106 -4.35 -26.03 5.39
CA GLU A 106 -3.41 -27.10 5.05
C GLU A 106 -1.96 -26.68 5.33
N ASN A 107 -1.63 -25.43 5.04
CA ASN A 107 -0.30 -24.87 5.22
C ASN A 107 -0.10 -24.17 6.58
N ARG A 108 -1.07 -24.27 7.50
CA ARG A 108 -1.05 -23.64 8.83
C ARG A 108 -0.75 -22.13 8.79
N LEU A 109 -1.33 -21.44 7.81
CA LEU A 109 -1.32 -19.99 7.71
C LEU A 109 -2.53 -19.40 8.44
N TYR A 110 -2.28 -18.42 9.30
CA TYR A 110 -3.27 -17.80 10.18
C TYR A 110 -3.51 -16.34 9.80
N ALA A 111 -4.77 -15.95 9.72
CA ALA A 111 -5.21 -14.59 9.42
C ALA A 111 -5.72 -13.85 10.66
N ASN A 112 -5.47 -12.54 10.73
CA ASN A 112 -5.99 -11.67 11.77
C ASN A 112 -7.41 -11.24 11.39
N ILE A 113 -8.41 -11.89 12.00
CA ILE A 113 -9.82 -11.64 11.70
C ILE A 113 -10.22 -10.15 11.80
N ASN A 114 -9.61 -9.39 12.72
CA ASN A 114 -9.93 -7.98 12.94
C ASN A 114 -9.41 -7.07 11.82
N LYS A 115 -8.44 -7.55 11.03
CA LYS A 115 -7.87 -6.83 9.88
C LYS A 115 -8.36 -7.37 8.55
N CYS A 116 -8.98 -8.55 8.55
CA CYS A 116 -9.56 -9.12 7.34
C CYS A 116 -10.80 -8.31 6.90
N ILE A 117 -10.95 -8.18 5.59
CA ILE A 117 -12.12 -7.57 4.96
C ILE A 117 -12.73 -8.62 4.04
N PHE A 118 -14.03 -8.86 4.17
CA PHE A 118 -14.74 -9.87 3.39
C PHE A 118 -15.85 -9.24 2.54
N GLY A 119 -15.89 -9.64 1.27
CA GLY A 119 -17.03 -9.37 0.38
C GLY A 119 -17.31 -7.88 0.10
N ALA A 120 -16.28 -7.02 0.13
CA ALA A 120 -16.43 -5.58 -0.06
C ALA A 120 -16.36 -5.17 -1.54
N GLU A 121 -16.98 -4.05 -1.89
CA GLU A 121 -16.90 -3.46 -3.24
C GLU A 121 -15.56 -2.76 -3.51
N GLU A 122 -14.94 -2.21 -2.45
CA GLU A 122 -13.61 -1.64 -2.46
C GLU A 122 -12.81 -2.16 -1.26
N ILE A 123 -11.52 -2.41 -1.47
CA ILE A 123 -10.58 -2.84 -0.42
C ILE A 123 -9.32 -1.98 -0.40
N PRO A 124 -8.68 -1.78 0.76
CA PRO A 124 -7.36 -1.17 0.84
C PRO A 124 -6.33 -2.07 0.14
N PHE A 125 -5.51 -1.48 -0.73
CA PHE A 125 -4.48 -2.15 -1.51
C PHE A 125 -3.29 -1.20 -1.64
N LEU A 126 -2.11 -1.54 -1.11
CA LEU A 126 -0.87 -0.76 -1.26
C LEU A 126 -0.99 0.75 -0.96
N GLY A 127 -1.76 1.10 0.07
CA GLY A 127 -1.97 2.49 0.48
C GLY A 127 -2.89 3.30 -0.45
N CYS A 128 -3.68 2.62 -1.30
CA CYS A 128 -4.81 3.14 -2.06
C CYS A 128 -6.02 2.21 -1.91
N PHE A 129 -7.13 2.50 -2.58
CA PHE A 129 -8.33 1.65 -2.60
C PHE A 129 -8.50 1.04 -3.98
N LEU A 130 -8.76 -0.27 -4.03
CA LEU A 130 -9.08 -0.99 -5.25
C LEU A 130 -10.56 -1.37 -5.23
N GLY A 131 -11.27 -1.06 -6.31
CA GLY A 131 -12.67 -1.44 -6.49
C GLY A 131 -13.01 -1.78 -7.94
N LYS A 132 -14.32 -1.93 -8.19
CA LYS A 132 -14.86 -2.35 -9.51
C LYS A 132 -14.38 -1.48 -10.69
N ASP A 133 -14.28 -0.18 -10.45
CA ASP A 133 -13.97 0.81 -11.48
C ASP A 133 -12.46 1.16 -11.53
N GLY A 134 -11.63 0.43 -10.78
CA GLY A 134 -10.18 0.62 -10.76
C GLY A 134 -9.62 1.05 -9.40
N VAL A 135 -8.48 1.72 -9.44
CA VAL A 135 -7.79 2.21 -8.23
C VAL A 135 -8.12 3.66 -7.97
N ARG A 136 -8.44 3.95 -6.71
CA ARG A 136 -8.72 5.29 -6.18
C ARG A 136 -7.72 5.65 -5.10
N ALA A 137 -7.36 6.93 -5.03
CA ALA A 137 -6.51 7.44 -3.97
C ALA A 137 -7.19 7.31 -2.59
N ASP A 138 -6.39 6.98 -1.58
CA ASP A 138 -6.79 7.02 -0.18
C ASP A 138 -7.33 8.41 0.21
N PRO A 139 -8.62 8.52 0.60
CA PRO A 139 -9.26 9.80 0.86
C PRO A 139 -8.61 10.55 2.02
N GLU A 140 -8.04 9.86 3.01
CA GLU A 140 -7.35 10.50 4.13
C GLU A 140 -6.08 11.19 3.66
N LYS A 141 -5.28 10.52 2.81
CA LYS A 141 -4.07 11.10 2.22
C LYS A 141 -4.39 12.28 1.33
N VAL A 142 -5.45 12.18 0.51
CA VAL A 142 -5.85 13.32 -0.32
C VAL A 142 -6.33 14.48 0.53
N CYS A 143 -7.12 14.21 1.57
CA CYS A 143 -7.59 15.22 2.52
C CYS A 143 -6.42 15.93 3.22
N ALA A 144 -5.39 15.17 3.65
CA ALA A 144 -4.19 15.73 4.25
C ALA A 144 -3.43 16.66 3.30
N ILE A 145 -3.28 16.29 2.02
CA ILE A 145 -2.64 17.14 1.00
C ILE A 145 -3.46 18.40 0.74
N ALA A 146 -4.79 18.26 0.70
CA ALA A 146 -5.72 19.33 0.38
C ALA A 146 -5.89 20.36 1.52
N ARG A 147 -5.82 19.90 2.78
CA ARG A 147 -5.87 20.74 3.99
C ARG A 147 -4.51 21.28 4.41
N TRP A 148 -3.43 20.89 3.72
CA TRP A 148 -2.09 21.35 4.06
C TRP A 148 -2.02 22.88 4.00
N PRO A 149 -1.46 23.55 5.03
CA PRO A 149 -1.38 25.00 5.06
C PRO A 149 -0.56 25.52 3.87
N VAL A 150 -0.94 26.68 3.35
CA VAL A 150 -0.25 27.32 2.22
C VAL A 150 1.25 27.43 2.54
N PRO A 151 2.15 26.78 1.75
CA PRO A 151 3.58 26.86 2.00
C PRO A 151 4.09 28.30 1.96
N VAL A 152 4.69 28.74 3.07
CA VAL A 152 5.27 30.09 3.22
C VAL A 152 6.78 30.11 2.96
N SER A 153 7.43 28.95 2.97
CA SER A 153 8.88 28.81 2.72
C SER A 153 9.17 27.80 1.61
N GLN A 154 10.35 27.90 0.98
CA GLN A 154 10.81 26.90 0.01
C GLN A 154 10.93 25.49 0.61
N LYS A 155 11.27 25.39 1.90
CA LYS A 155 11.34 24.11 2.63
C LYS A 155 9.95 23.48 2.75
N ASP A 156 8.94 24.29 3.08
CA ASP A 156 7.56 23.82 3.19
C ASP A 156 6.97 23.48 1.82
N LEU A 157 7.33 24.24 0.79
CA LEU A 157 6.93 23.96 -0.58
C LEU A 157 7.50 22.62 -1.06
N ARG A 158 8.77 22.33 -0.75
CA ARG A 158 9.41 21.04 -1.08
C ARG A 158 8.74 19.87 -0.36
N LYS A 159 8.41 20.02 0.94
CA LYS A 159 7.66 19.01 1.69
C LYS A 159 6.28 18.76 1.08
N TRP A 160 5.55 19.84 0.78
CA TRP A 160 4.22 19.73 0.19
C TRP A 160 4.26 19.11 -1.21
N LEU A 161 5.21 19.49 -2.08
CA LEU A 161 5.38 18.88 -3.40
C LEU A 161 5.75 17.39 -3.30
N GLY A 162 6.56 17.00 -2.31
CA GLY A 162 6.85 15.59 -2.02
C GLY A 162 5.59 14.80 -1.67
N LEU A 163 4.69 15.38 -0.87
CA LEU A 163 3.39 14.78 -0.55
C LEU A 163 2.43 14.77 -1.74
N ALA A 164 2.31 15.89 -2.46
CA ALA A 164 1.47 16.03 -3.63
C ALA A 164 1.87 15.06 -4.76
N ASN A 165 3.14 14.64 -4.81
CA ASN A 165 3.61 13.64 -5.75
C ASN A 165 2.90 12.29 -5.60
N TYR A 166 2.30 11.99 -4.43
CA TYR A 166 1.41 10.84 -4.27
C TYR A 166 0.24 10.84 -5.27
N LEU A 167 -0.22 12.03 -5.67
CA LEU A 167 -1.37 12.22 -6.56
C LEU A 167 -1.05 12.11 -8.05
N HIS A 168 0.24 12.03 -8.45
CA HIS A 168 0.63 12.10 -9.86
C HIS A 168 -0.07 11.03 -10.73
N LYS A 169 -0.26 9.82 -10.19
CA LYS A 169 -0.93 8.70 -10.87
C LYS A 169 -2.46 8.81 -10.92
N TYR A 170 -3.04 9.71 -10.13
CA TYR A 170 -4.49 9.92 -10.04
C TYR A 170 -4.96 11.23 -10.67
N SER A 171 -4.05 12.02 -11.24
CA SER A 171 -4.35 13.34 -11.78
C SER A 171 -3.80 13.46 -13.19
N ALA A 172 -4.67 13.69 -14.17
CA ALA A 172 -4.21 14.09 -15.50
C ALA A 172 -3.45 15.42 -15.42
N ASN A 173 -2.40 15.52 -16.23
CA ASN A 173 -1.55 16.71 -16.36
C ASN A 173 -0.93 17.17 -15.03
N TYR A 174 -0.69 16.25 -14.08
CA TYR A 174 -0.02 16.56 -12.81
C TYR A 174 1.30 17.31 -13.03
N ALA A 175 2.12 16.84 -13.97
CA ALA A 175 3.41 17.46 -14.29
C ALA A 175 3.25 18.93 -14.71
N GLU A 176 2.28 19.25 -15.58
CA GLU A 176 2.03 20.63 -16.02
C GLU A 176 1.53 21.51 -14.88
N MET A 177 0.68 20.96 -14.00
CA MET A 177 0.18 21.68 -12.83
C MET A 177 1.27 21.93 -11.78
N ALA A 178 2.17 20.96 -11.56
CA ALA A 178 3.25 21.03 -10.58
C ALA A 178 4.45 21.85 -11.06
N ARG A 179 4.74 21.85 -12.37
CA ARG A 179 5.84 22.60 -13.02
C ARG A 179 6.03 24.04 -12.50
N PRO A 180 5.00 24.91 -12.44
CA PRO A 180 5.18 26.27 -11.94
C PRO A 180 5.62 26.34 -10.47
N LEU A 181 5.30 25.35 -9.63
CA LEU A 181 5.76 25.28 -8.26
C LEU A 181 7.16 24.68 -8.15
N THR A 182 7.49 23.67 -8.97
CA THR A 182 8.84 23.11 -9.05
C THR A 182 9.85 24.18 -9.49
N ASN A 183 9.49 25.04 -10.45
CA ASN A 183 10.32 26.16 -10.87
C ASN A 183 10.65 27.15 -9.72
N LEU A 184 9.76 27.28 -8.71
CA LEU A 184 10.02 28.11 -7.53
C LEU A 184 11.09 27.51 -6.61
N LEU A 185 11.39 26.20 -6.76
CA LEU A 185 12.47 25.53 -6.05
C LEU A 185 13.82 25.62 -6.77
N GLU A 186 13.83 25.88 -8.08
CA GLU A 186 15.02 25.83 -8.94
C GLU A 186 15.79 27.17 -9.01
N ARG A 187 15.19 28.30 -8.61
CA ARG A 187 15.78 29.62 -8.81
C ARG A 187 15.90 30.44 -7.52
N LYS A 188 17.07 31.09 -7.34
CA LYS A 188 17.35 32.21 -6.42
C LYS A 188 16.41 33.41 -6.73
N MET A 189 15.12 33.29 -6.47
CA MET A 189 14.21 34.45 -6.43
C MET A 189 14.24 35.06 -5.03
N PRO A 190 14.30 36.40 -4.88
CA PRO A 190 14.12 37.04 -3.59
C PRO A 190 12.73 36.68 -3.07
N CYS A 191 12.64 36.26 -1.81
CA CYS A 191 11.37 36.05 -1.11
C CYS A 191 10.60 37.37 -1.03
N GLY A 192 9.79 37.68 -2.03
CA GLY A 192 8.81 38.76 -2.01
C GLY A 192 7.40 38.19 -1.82
N PRO A 193 6.57 38.75 -0.92
CA PRO A 193 5.20 38.29 -0.71
C PRO A 193 4.31 38.76 -1.88
N GLY A 194 4.14 37.91 -2.89
CA GLY A 194 3.28 38.18 -4.04
C GLY A 194 2.05 37.27 -4.11
N PRO A 195 0.85 37.77 -4.48
CA PRO A 195 -0.42 37.01 -4.52
C PRO A 195 -0.49 35.90 -5.59
N LEU A 196 0.55 35.72 -6.39
CA LEU A 196 0.61 34.77 -7.51
C LEU A 196 0.92 33.31 -7.08
N SER A 197 1.55 33.08 -5.92
CA SER A 197 1.85 31.72 -5.41
C SER A 197 0.59 31.03 -4.85
N LEU A 198 -0.25 31.78 -4.13
CA LEU A 198 -1.46 31.30 -3.48
C LEU A 198 -2.50 30.77 -4.50
N ASN A 199 -2.74 31.51 -5.58
CA ASN A 199 -3.69 31.10 -6.62
C ASN A 199 -3.28 29.80 -7.35
N ARG A 200 -1.98 29.51 -7.45
CA ARG A 200 -1.47 28.27 -8.06
C ARG A 200 -1.53 27.09 -7.08
N LEU A 201 -1.22 27.32 -5.81
CA LEU A 201 -1.44 26.34 -4.73
C LEU A 201 -2.93 25.99 -4.57
N LEU A 202 -3.81 26.98 -4.73
CA LEU A 202 -5.26 26.77 -4.77
C LEU A 202 -5.70 25.94 -5.99
N LYS A 203 -5.06 26.11 -7.16
CA LYS A 203 -5.35 25.27 -8.34
C LYS A 203 -4.92 23.81 -8.15
N LEU A 204 -3.75 23.56 -7.57
CA LEU A 204 -3.28 22.19 -7.29
C LEU A 204 -4.03 21.52 -6.13
N SER A 205 -4.37 22.25 -5.08
CA SER A 205 -5.26 21.73 -4.02
C SER A 205 -6.66 21.45 -4.58
N ARG A 206 -7.19 22.28 -5.48
CA ARG A 206 -8.42 21.96 -6.24
C ARG A 206 -8.25 20.74 -7.14
N ALA A 207 -7.08 20.51 -7.74
CA ALA A 207 -6.79 19.29 -8.49
C ALA A 207 -6.75 18.06 -7.57
N ALA A 208 -6.20 18.18 -6.35
CA ALA A 208 -6.29 17.15 -5.32
C ALA A 208 -7.76 16.87 -4.92
N PHE A 209 -8.58 17.90 -4.77
CA PHE A 209 -10.03 17.73 -4.54
C PHE A 209 -10.78 17.12 -5.74
N ARG A 210 -10.33 17.35 -6.98
CA ARG A 210 -10.86 16.66 -8.18
C ARG A 210 -10.42 15.19 -8.22
N ALA A 211 -9.19 14.88 -7.85
CA ALA A 211 -8.71 13.51 -7.69
C ALA A 211 -9.52 12.74 -6.62
N LEU A 212 -10.02 13.43 -5.60
CA LEU A 212 -10.98 12.90 -4.62
C LEU A 212 -12.36 12.57 -5.22
N ARG A 213 -12.82 13.32 -6.22
CA ARG A 213 -14.22 13.26 -6.71
C ARG A 213 -14.44 12.46 -7.98
N SER A 214 -13.45 12.29 -8.86
CA SER A 214 -13.76 11.77 -10.21
C SER A 214 -12.71 10.93 -10.92
N TRP A 215 -11.46 10.84 -10.44
CA TRP A 215 -10.42 10.15 -11.22
C TRP A 215 -10.17 8.71 -10.75
N ARG A 216 -10.38 7.75 -11.64
CA ARG A 216 -10.19 6.30 -11.40
C ARG A 216 -9.08 5.78 -12.32
N TYR A 217 -8.02 5.20 -11.74
CA TYR A 217 -6.90 4.66 -12.52
C TYR A 217 -7.20 3.21 -12.95
N PRO A 218 -6.96 2.80 -14.20
CA PRO A 218 -7.30 1.45 -14.67
C PRO A 218 -6.58 0.35 -13.86
N ALA A 219 -7.33 -0.64 -13.37
CA ALA A 219 -6.80 -1.75 -12.57
C ALA A 219 -5.78 -2.65 -13.31
N ARG A 220 -5.78 -2.63 -14.66
CA ARG A 220 -4.98 -3.54 -15.50
C ARG A 220 -3.46 -3.37 -15.36
N GLY A 221 -2.98 -2.23 -14.87
CA GLY A 221 -1.56 -1.91 -14.77
C GLY A 221 -1.01 -1.83 -13.36
N VAL A 222 -1.79 -2.13 -12.31
CA VAL A 222 -1.43 -1.70 -10.94
C VAL A 222 -0.18 -2.41 -10.44
N LEU A 223 -0.06 -3.72 -10.62
CA LEU A 223 1.12 -4.46 -10.17
C LEU A 223 2.28 -4.37 -11.17
N SER A 224 2.04 -4.46 -12.48
CA SER A 224 3.10 -4.32 -13.47
C SER A 224 3.72 -2.93 -13.47
N ALA A 225 2.93 -1.86 -13.32
CA ALA A 225 3.45 -0.50 -13.15
C ALA A 225 4.12 -0.31 -11.79
N TRP A 226 3.63 -0.93 -10.70
CA TRP A 226 4.32 -0.90 -9.41
C TRP A 226 5.68 -1.62 -9.43
N TYR A 227 5.75 -2.84 -9.99
CA TYR A 227 6.99 -3.59 -10.16
C TYR A 227 7.95 -2.88 -11.13
N ALA A 228 7.44 -2.23 -12.19
CA ALA A 228 8.26 -1.47 -13.13
C ALA A 228 8.75 -0.11 -12.60
N MET A 229 8.00 0.54 -11.70
CA MET A 229 8.37 1.86 -11.13
C MET A 229 9.26 1.78 -9.89
N HIS A 230 9.38 0.61 -9.26
CA HIS A 230 10.20 0.42 -8.06
C HIS A 230 11.18 -0.77 -8.15
N PRO A 231 12.03 -0.85 -9.19
CA PRO A 231 13.05 -1.91 -9.27
C PRO A 231 14.11 -1.81 -8.16
N THR A 232 14.22 -0.67 -7.48
CA THR A 232 15.27 -0.37 -6.47
C THR A 232 14.76 0.51 -5.33
N LEU A 233 13.58 0.22 -4.75
CA LEU A 233 13.26 0.80 -3.44
C LEU A 233 14.09 0.05 -2.38
N PRO A 234 15.07 0.68 -1.70
CA PRO A 234 15.68 0.07 -0.54
C PRO A 234 14.58 -0.23 0.49
N LEU A 235 14.71 -1.41 1.09
CA LEU A 235 13.89 -1.90 2.20
C LEU A 235 13.38 -0.74 3.07
N ALA A 236 12.04 -0.60 3.09
CA ALA A 236 11.26 0.05 4.13
C ALA A 236 11.93 1.22 4.86
N VAL A 237 11.64 2.45 4.45
CA VAL A 237 11.54 3.54 5.44
C VAL A 237 10.17 3.40 6.09
N PRO A 238 10.05 3.09 7.39
CA PRO A 238 8.76 3.03 8.06
C PRO A 238 8.14 4.42 8.02
N TRP A 239 7.04 4.57 7.30
CA TRP A 239 6.22 5.78 7.30
C TRP A 239 5.50 6.02 8.63
N CYS A 240 5.77 5.21 9.66
CA CYS A 240 5.21 5.35 11.02
C CYS A 240 5.86 6.44 11.89
N GLY A 241 6.82 7.23 11.39
CA GLY A 241 7.61 8.14 12.22
C GLY A 241 7.29 9.65 12.17
N TRP A 242 6.41 10.13 11.30
CA TRP A 242 6.31 11.58 11.00
C TRP A 242 4.95 12.24 11.27
N MET A 243 3.96 11.52 11.79
CA MET A 243 2.76 12.16 12.35
C MET A 243 2.96 12.34 13.87
N PRO A 244 2.83 13.56 14.42
CA PRO A 244 2.72 13.73 15.85
C PRO A 244 1.52 12.90 16.33
N LYS A 245 1.75 11.96 17.26
CA LYS A 245 0.65 11.37 18.02
C LYS A 245 -0.07 12.53 18.70
N ALA A 246 -1.33 12.76 18.32
CA ALA A 246 -2.19 13.66 19.06
C ALA A 246 -2.22 13.17 20.52
N GLY A 247 -1.60 13.94 21.41
CA GLY A 247 -1.67 13.69 22.85
C GLY A 247 -3.12 13.75 23.28
N LYS A 248 -3.61 12.66 23.86
CA LYS A 248 -4.78 12.70 24.72
C LYS A 248 -4.29 13.25 26.06
N GLY A 249 -4.56 14.51 26.31
CA GLY A 249 -4.73 15.08 27.65
C GLY A 249 -6.22 15.17 27.93
#